data_AF-A0AAE1ICP0-F1
#
_entry.id   AF-A0AAE1ICP0-F1
#
_cell.length_a   1.000
_cell.length_b   1.000
_cell.length_c   1.000
_cell.angle_alpha   90.00
_cell.angle_beta   90.00
_cell.angle_gamma   90.00
#
_symmetry.space_group_name_H-M   'P 1'
#
loop_
_entity.id
_entity.type
_entity.pdbx_description
1 polymer ?
#
loop_
_entity_poly.entity_id
_entity_poly.type
_entity_poly.pdbx_seq_one_letter_code
_entity_poly.pdbx_strand_id
1 'polypeptide(L)'
;MAAPWADEPFTLISIPGRGVNLSKAHGSVYVAREMAFAHNGMIRALNSVYQQCIYVSASIDITDLLKYAQFWCQWIREHHQGEEALFFPQIEKITGEKGLMERNVAQHHAFESGLAEFETWLNKCKPESYDGKELRALIDGFGKILIQHLTEEIQTLLDLTAYDGKALRDAWNVFDLEMRKGDKVSMFSLVATYEK
;
A
#
# COMPACT_ATOMS: atom_id res chain seq x y z
N MET A 1 -26.49 2.63 -12.69
CA MET A 1 -25.42 1.79 -12.09
C MET A 1 -25.04 2.44 -10.77
N ALA A 2 -24.71 1.67 -9.74
CA ALA A 2 -24.20 2.25 -8.49
C ALA A 2 -22.90 3.00 -8.78
N ALA A 3 -22.71 4.18 -8.19
CA ALA A 3 -21.43 4.88 -8.29
C ALA A 3 -20.35 4.00 -7.64
N PRO A 4 -19.20 3.78 -8.29
CA PRO A 4 -18.10 3.04 -7.69
C PRO A 4 -17.64 3.77 -6.43
N TRP A 5 -17.56 3.06 -5.30
CA TRP A 5 -17.10 3.65 -4.03
C TRP A 5 -15.59 3.84 -4.07
N ALA A 6 -14.82 2.74 -4.00
CA ALA A 6 -13.38 2.77 -3.81
C ALA A 6 -12.65 1.80 -4.76
N ASP A 7 -13.30 1.41 -5.84
CA ASP A 7 -12.75 0.49 -6.85
C ASP A 7 -12.22 1.23 -8.09
N GLU A 8 -12.30 2.56 -8.12
CA GLU A 8 -11.84 3.46 -9.19
C GLU A 8 -11.24 4.76 -8.60
N PRO A 9 -10.30 5.43 -9.30
CA PRO A 9 -9.84 5.15 -10.65
C PRO A 9 -8.81 4.01 -10.75
N PHE A 10 -8.16 3.66 -9.64
CA PHE A 10 -7.12 2.64 -9.64
C PHE A 10 -7.73 1.25 -9.44
N THR A 11 -7.51 0.37 -10.42
CA THR A 11 -8.07 -0.97 -10.43
C THR A 11 -7.49 -1.84 -9.31
N LEU A 12 -8.36 -2.59 -8.63
CA LEU A 12 -7.95 -3.56 -7.62
C LEU A 12 -7.23 -4.76 -8.23
N ILE A 13 -6.29 -5.32 -7.48
CA ILE A 13 -5.51 -6.48 -7.86
C ILE A 13 -6.33 -7.75 -7.63
N SER A 14 -6.28 -8.67 -8.60
CA SER A 14 -6.89 -9.99 -8.45
C SER A 14 -6.22 -10.79 -7.35
N ILE A 15 -7.01 -11.39 -6.45
CA ILE A 15 -6.48 -12.14 -5.30
C ILE A 15 -5.96 -13.51 -5.74
N PRO A 16 -4.65 -13.81 -5.57
CA PRO A 16 -4.09 -15.13 -5.85
C PRO A 16 -4.72 -16.25 -5.03
N GLY A 17 -4.78 -17.44 -5.63
CA GLY A 17 -5.29 -18.65 -4.97
C GLY A 17 -6.78 -18.61 -4.63
N ARG A 18 -7.59 -17.77 -5.31
CA ARG A 18 -9.05 -17.78 -5.15
C ARG A 18 -9.60 -19.19 -5.45
N GLY A 19 -10.32 -19.78 -4.50
CA GLY A 19 -10.89 -21.13 -4.61
C GLY A 19 -9.89 -22.27 -4.35
N VAL A 20 -8.62 -21.95 -4.03
CA VAL A 20 -7.61 -22.96 -3.70
C VAL A 20 -7.61 -23.24 -2.20
N ASN A 21 -7.36 -24.49 -1.81
CA ASN A 21 -7.08 -24.84 -0.41
C ASN A 21 -5.69 -24.34 -0.01
N LEU A 22 -5.63 -23.20 0.67
CA LEU A 22 -4.37 -22.54 1.08
C LEU A 22 -3.50 -23.39 2.00
N SER A 23 -4.06 -24.38 2.72
CA SER A 23 -3.24 -25.28 3.53
C SER A 23 -2.41 -26.25 2.70
N LYS A 24 -2.75 -26.42 1.41
CA LYS A 24 -2.05 -27.26 0.43
C LYS A 24 -1.37 -26.45 -0.68
N ALA A 25 -1.57 -25.13 -0.71
CA ALA A 25 -0.97 -24.26 -1.72
C ALA A 25 0.53 -24.09 -1.45
N HIS A 26 1.29 -23.85 -2.51
CA HIS A 26 2.70 -23.46 -2.38
C HIS A 26 2.82 -22.16 -1.59
N GLY A 27 3.91 -21.98 -0.84
CA GLY A 27 4.13 -20.79 -0.02
C GLY A 27 4.06 -19.49 -0.79
N SER A 28 4.57 -19.47 -2.03
CA SER A 28 4.48 -18.30 -2.91
C SER A 28 3.04 -17.83 -3.15
N VAL A 29 2.08 -18.74 -3.28
CA VAL A 29 0.66 -18.40 -3.46
C VAL A 29 0.07 -17.78 -2.18
N TYR A 30 0.47 -18.29 -1.01
CA TYR A 30 0.09 -17.70 0.28
C TYR A 30 0.65 -16.29 0.42
N VAL A 31 1.95 -16.11 0.20
CA VAL A 31 2.64 -14.82 0.29
C VAL A 31 2.05 -13.79 -0.67
N ALA A 32 1.92 -14.13 -1.95
CA ALA A 32 1.34 -13.24 -2.96
C ALA A 32 -0.11 -12.86 -2.64
N ARG A 33 -0.86 -13.77 -2.01
CA ARG A 33 -2.24 -13.49 -1.57
C ARG A 33 -2.29 -12.48 -0.43
N GLU A 34 -1.47 -12.66 0.60
CA GLU A 34 -1.43 -11.76 1.73
C GLU A 34 -0.95 -10.36 1.30
N MET A 35 0.05 -10.29 0.40
CA MET A 35 0.50 -9.04 -0.22
C MET A 35 -0.64 -8.35 -1.00
N ALA A 36 -1.36 -9.11 -1.84
CA ALA A 36 -2.49 -8.57 -2.59
C ALA A 36 -3.62 -8.03 -1.69
N PHE A 37 -3.78 -8.54 -0.47
CA PHE A 37 -4.72 -7.96 0.50
C PHE A 37 -4.25 -6.62 1.04
N ALA A 38 -2.98 -6.51 1.44
CA ALA A 38 -2.39 -5.24 1.89
C ALA A 38 -2.50 -4.19 0.78
N HIS A 39 -2.09 -4.52 -0.44
CA HIS A 39 -2.12 -3.63 -1.60
C HIS A 39 -3.54 -3.18 -1.92
N ASN A 40 -4.52 -4.09 -1.96
CA ASN A 40 -5.90 -3.69 -2.20
C ASN A 40 -6.49 -2.79 -1.10
N GLY A 41 -6.02 -2.92 0.14
CA GLY A 41 -6.37 -1.99 1.21
C GLY A 41 -5.86 -0.57 0.93
N MET A 42 -4.59 -0.46 0.53
CA MET A 42 -3.96 0.82 0.17
C MET A 42 -4.61 1.43 -1.08
N ILE A 43 -4.89 0.64 -2.11
CA ILE A 43 -5.55 1.10 -3.33
C ILE A 43 -6.95 1.65 -3.03
N ARG A 44 -7.75 0.94 -2.21
CA ARG A 44 -9.08 1.41 -1.82
C ARG A 44 -9.02 2.72 -1.03
N ALA A 45 -8.05 2.83 -0.13
CA ALA A 45 -7.87 4.06 0.64
C ALA A 45 -7.44 5.23 -0.24
N LEU A 46 -6.54 5.02 -1.21
CA LEU A 46 -6.17 6.06 -2.16
C LEU A 46 -7.34 6.46 -3.08
N ASN A 47 -8.09 5.47 -3.58
CA ASN A 47 -9.29 5.69 -4.38
C ASN A 47 -10.34 6.50 -3.60
N SER A 48 -10.58 6.20 -2.33
CA SER A 48 -11.56 6.94 -1.53
C SER A 48 -11.13 8.40 -1.33
N VAL A 49 -9.83 8.66 -1.06
CA VAL A 49 -9.28 10.02 -1.02
C VAL A 49 -9.49 10.72 -2.37
N TYR A 50 -9.11 10.07 -3.47
CA TYR A 50 -9.21 10.60 -4.83
C TYR A 50 -10.64 10.99 -5.23
N GLN A 51 -11.61 10.14 -4.88
CA GLN A 51 -13.01 10.34 -5.22
C GLN A 51 -13.64 11.45 -4.37
N GLN A 52 -13.39 11.45 -3.07
CA GLN A 52 -14.07 12.36 -2.13
C GLN A 52 -13.48 13.77 -2.10
N CYS A 53 -12.19 13.95 -2.41
CA CYS A 53 -11.49 15.23 -2.22
C CYS A 53 -12.20 16.44 -2.85
N ILE A 54 -12.82 16.31 -4.02
CA ILE A 54 -13.48 17.43 -4.71
C ILE A 54 -14.86 17.80 -4.14
N TYR A 55 -15.40 16.97 -3.25
CA TYR A 55 -16.74 17.15 -2.68
C TYR A 55 -16.71 17.58 -1.20
N VAL A 56 -15.56 17.46 -0.54
CA VAL A 56 -15.37 17.84 0.85
C VAL A 56 -15.14 19.35 0.95
N SER A 57 -16.01 20.06 1.67
CA SER A 57 -15.97 21.53 1.74
C SER A 57 -16.08 22.11 3.16
N ALA A 58 -16.54 21.34 4.15
CA ALA A 58 -16.59 21.83 5.52
C ALA A 58 -15.20 21.74 6.17
N SER A 59 -14.80 22.76 6.93
CA SER A 59 -13.45 22.86 7.50
C SER A 59 -13.04 21.63 8.34
N ILE A 60 -13.99 21.09 9.11
CA ILE A 60 -13.76 19.86 9.91
C ILE A 60 -13.55 18.64 9.01
N ASP A 61 -14.40 18.44 8.00
CA ASP A 61 -14.31 17.31 7.08
C ASP A 61 -13.01 17.38 6.25
N ILE A 62 -12.58 18.60 5.85
CA ILE A 62 -11.30 18.81 5.18
C ILE A 62 -10.14 18.38 6.09
N THR A 63 -10.18 18.80 7.36
CA THR A 63 -9.16 18.44 8.35
C THR A 63 -9.05 16.92 8.51
N ASP A 64 -10.19 16.23 8.58
CA ASP A 64 -10.23 14.77 8.71
C ASP A 64 -9.75 14.06 7.43
N LEU A 65 -10.10 14.58 6.25
CA LEU A 65 -9.60 14.07 4.98
C LEU A 65 -8.07 14.20 4.87
N LEU A 66 -7.51 15.36 5.26
CA LEU A 66 -6.06 15.58 5.24
C LEU A 66 -5.34 14.61 6.17
N LYS A 67 -5.86 14.40 7.39
CA LYS A 67 -5.34 13.40 8.34
C LYS A 67 -5.40 11.98 7.78
N TYR A 68 -6.52 11.62 7.14
CA TYR A 68 -6.68 10.32 6.51
C TYR A 68 -5.67 10.08 5.37
N ALA A 69 -5.44 11.09 4.53
CA ALA A 69 -4.44 11.01 3.47
C ALA A 69 -3.00 10.96 4.03
N GLN A 70 -2.70 11.67 5.13
CA GLN A 70 -1.41 11.59 5.82
C GLN A 70 -1.15 10.19 6.38
N PHE A 71 -2.17 9.59 7.02
CA PHE A 71 -2.10 8.21 7.47
C PHE A 71 -1.80 7.25 6.30
N TRP A 72 -2.46 7.45 5.16
CA TRP A 72 -2.20 6.64 3.97
C TRP A 72 -0.75 6.75 3.50
N CYS A 73 -0.16 7.95 3.46
CA CYS A 73 1.25 8.16 3.13
C CYS A 73 2.19 7.42 4.10
N GLN A 74 1.90 7.48 5.40
CA GLN A 74 2.69 6.77 6.39
C GLN A 74 2.57 5.25 6.21
N TRP A 75 1.36 4.73 5.96
CA TRP A 75 1.14 3.31 5.80
C TRP A 75 1.87 2.72 4.59
N ILE A 76 1.79 3.38 3.43
CA ILE A 76 2.49 2.91 2.21
C ILE A 76 4.02 2.99 2.39
N ARG A 77 4.52 3.99 3.11
CA ARG A 77 5.94 4.14 3.42
C ARG A 77 6.44 3.04 4.35
N GLU A 78 5.74 2.80 5.45
CA GLU A 78 6.11 1.74 6.40
C GLU A 78 6.09 0.37 5.73
N HIS A 79 5.09 0.11 4.90
CA HIS A 79 4.97 -1.12 4.11
C HIS A 79 6.24 -1.38 3.27
N HIS A 80 6.60 -0.46 2.37
CA HIS A 80 7.76 -0.64 1.49
C HIS A 80 9.10 -0.64 2.27
N GLN A 81 9.22 0.16 3.33
CA GLN A 81 10.42 0.13 4.19
C GLN A 81 10.58 -1.23 4.87
N GLY A 82 9.48 -1.81 5.34
CA GLY A 82 9.48 -3.15 5.93
C GLY A 82 9.89 -4.21 4.92
N GLU A 83 9.41 -4.12 3.68
CA GLU A 83 9.79 -5.04 2.62
C GLU A 83 11.28 -5.01 2.33
N GLU A 84 11.84 -3.82 2.09
CA GLU A 84 13.26 -3.65 1.78
C GLU A 84 14.17 -4.02 2.94
N ALA A 85 13.78 -3.68 4.18
CA ALA A 85 14.60 -3.92 5.36
C ALA A 85 14.53 -5.36 5.86
N LEU A 86 13.38 -6.03 5.70
CA LEU A 86 13.10 -7.31 6.35
C LEU A 86 12.75 -8.42 5.37
N PHE A 87 11.83 -8.19 4.43
CA PHE A 87 11.23 -9.29 3.66
C PHE A 87 12.05 -9.67 2.41
N PHE A 88 12.38 -8.70 1.55
CA PHE A 88 13.16 -8.92 0.34
C PHE A 88 14.52 -9.58 0.60
N PRO A 89 15.29 -9.19 1.65
CA PRO A 89 16.52 -9.89 1.98
C PRO A 89 16.34 -11.36 2.36
N GLN A 90 15.20 -11.72 2.98
CA GLN A 90 14.91 -13.14 3.27
C GLN A 90 14.56 -13.91 1.99
N ILE A 91 13.85 -13.30 1.03
CA ILE A 91 13.59 -13.93 -0.28
C ILE A 91 14.91 -14.27 -0.97
N GLU A 92 15.85 -13.33 -1.05
CA GLU A 92 17.16 -13.57 -1.67
C GLU A 92 17.95 -14.66 -0.94
N LYS A 93 17.88 -14.69 0.40
CA LYS A 93 18.51 -15.74 1.21
C LYS A 93 17.91 -17.12 0.97
N ILE A 94 16.59 -17.22 0.84
CA ILE A 94 15.86 -18.49 0.62
C ILE A 94 16.13 -19.04 -0.78
N THR A 95 16.17 -18.14 -1.77
CA THR A 95 16.34 -18.49 -3.18
C THR A 95 17.81 -18.71 -3.53
N GLY A 96 18.73 -18.06 -2.80
CA GLY A 96 20.14 -18.00 -3.16
C GLY A 96 20.45 -17.02 -4.30
N GLU A 97 19.46 -16.24 -4.74
CA GLU A 97 19.55 -15.36 -5.89
C GLU A 97 19.64 -13.90 -5.43
N LYS A 98 20.86 -13.37 -5.50
CA LYS A 98 21.12 -11.96 -5.17
C LYS A 98 20.49 -11.05 -6.23
N GLY A 99 19.81 -10.01 -5.77
CA GLY A 99 19.19 -9.00 -6.64
C GLY A 99 17.84 -9.43 -7.21
N LEU A 100 17.27 -10.57 -6.78
CA LEU A 100 15.96 -11.05 -7.25
C LEU A 100 14.88 -9.97 -7.07
N MET A 101 14.95 -9.20 -5.98
CA MET A 101 13.97 -8.17 -5.66
C MET A 101 14.36 -6.75 -6.12
N GLU A 102 15.50 -6.55 -6.80
CA GLU A 102 15.97 -5.21 -7.21
C GLU A 102 14.97 -4.47 -8.11
N ARG A 103 14.21 -5.20 -8.93
CA ARG A 103 13.13 -4.60 -9.73
C ARG A 103 12.06 -3.97 -8.85
N ASN A 104 11.62 -4.65 -7.79
CA ASN A 104 10.61 -4.15 -6.86
C ASN A 104 11.12 -2.91 -6.12
N VAL A 105 12.37 -2.93 -5.65
CA VAL A 105 13.03 -1.78 -5.03
C VAL A 105 13.11 -0.59 -5.99
N ALA A 106 13.53 -0.81 -7.24
CA ALA A 106 13.59 0.25 -8.24
C ALA A 106 12.20 0.86 -8.52
N GLN A 107 11.14 0.05 -8.43
CA GLN A 107 9.77 0.51 -8.56
C GLN A 107 9.29 1.33 -7.37
N HIS A 108 9.71 1.00 -6.13
CA HIS A 108 9.47 1.86 -4.96
C HIS A 108 10.03 3.27 -5.19
N HIS A 109 11.30 3.34 -5.60
CA HIS A 109 11.98 4.61 -5.85
C HIS A 109 11.37 5.41 -7.01
N ALA A 110 10.71 4.75 -7.97
CA ALA A 110 10.14 5.41 -9.14
C ALA A 110 8.94 6.32 -8.83
N PHE A 111 8.17 6.05 -7.76
CA PHE A 111 7.06 6.92 -7.35
C PHE A 111 7.38 7.77 -6.11
N GLU A 112 8.50 7.50 -5.42
CA GLU A 112 8.85 8.11 -4.13
C GLU A 112 8.87 9.65 -4.19
N SER A 113 9.38 10.25 -5.27
CA SER A 113 9.40 11.71 -5.40
C SER A 113 8.00 12.32 -5.43
N GLY A 114 7.08 11.71 -6.18
CA GLY A 114 5.69 12.17 -6.26
C GLY A 114 4.93 11.95 -4.95
N LEU A 115 5.21 10.83 -4.25
CA LEU A 115 4.68 10.59 -2.90
C LEU A 115 5.17 11.65 -1.90
N ALA A 116 6.46 12.01 -1.95
CA ALA A 116 7.05 13.02 -1.08
C ALA A 116 6.49 14.44 -1.34
N GLU A 117 6.22 14.78 -2.60
CA GLU A 117 5.53 16.02 -2.97
C GLU A 117 4.11 16.07 -2.41
N PHE A 118 3.36 14.97 -2.56
CA PHE A 118 2.01 14.84 -2.02
C PHE A 118 1.99 14.99 -0.48
N GLU A 119 2.86 14.27 0.22
CA GLU A 119 2.97 14.36 1.68
C GLU A 119 3.38 15.76 2.15
N THR A 120 4.31 16.41 1.44
CA THR A 120 4.72 17.79 1.73
C THR A 120 3.55 18.76 1.61
N TRP A 121 2.70 18.58 0.60
CA TRP A 121 1.49 19.38 0.43
C TRP A 121 0.49 19.13 1.56
N LEU A 122 0.21 17.86 1.89
CA LEU A 122 -0.71 17.49 2.98
C LEU A 122 -0.31 18.13 4.31
N ASN A 123 1.00 18.13 4.63
CA ASN A 123 1.53 18.70 5.87
C ASN A 123 1.44 20.24 5.95
N LYS A 124 1.31 20.91 4.80
CA LYS A 124 1.22 22.38 4.71
C LYS A 124 -0.21 22.88 4.52
N CYS A 125 -1.07 22.06 3.90
CA CYS A 125 -2.43 22.43 3.56
C CYS A 125 -3.25 22.71 4.82
N LYS A 126 -4.00 23.80 4.80
CA LYS A 126 -4.99 24.14 5.82
C LYS A 126 -6.38 24.14 5.19
N PRO A 127 -7.46 23.99 5.98
CA PRO A 127 -8.81 23.99 5.43
C PRO A 127 -9.14 25.22 4.58
N GLU A 128 -8.57 26.38 4.90
CA GLU A 128 -8.82 27.64 4.18
C GLU A 128 -8.13 27.71 2.82
N SER A 129 -7.07 26.92 2.61
CA SER A 129 -6.29 26.85 1.37
C SER A 129 -6.53 25.55 0.60
N TYR A 130 -7.50 24.75 1.03
CA TYR A 130 -7.75 23.43 0.46
C TYR A 130 -8.37 23.52 -0.93
N ASP A 131 -7.75 22.84 -1.90
CA ASP A 131 -8.34 22.55 -3.21
C ASP A 131 -8.30 21.05 -3.48
N GLY A 132 -9.47 20.41 -3.49
CA GLY A 132 -9.58 18.99 -3.80
C GLY A 132 -9.07 18.62 -5.19
N LYS A 133 -9.09 19.55 -6.16
CA LYS A 133 -8.52 19.32 -7.50
C LYS A 133 -7.00 19.30 -7.46
N GLU A 134 -6.37 20.13 -6.64
CA GLU A 134 -4.92 20.12 -6.44
C GLU A 134 -4.49 18.81 -5.78
N LEU A 135 -5.20 18.38 -4.73
CA LEU A 135 -5.00 17.07 -4.08
C LEU A 135 -5.05 15.94 -5.12
N ARG A 136 -6.08 15.95 -5.97
CA ARG A 136 -6.25 14.95 -7.03
C ARG A 136 -5.09 14.94 -8.02
N ALA A 137 -4.65 16.12 -8.46
CA ALA A 137 -3.53 16.26 -9.40
C ALA A 137 -2.21 15.74 -8.81
N LEU A 138 -1.98 15.91 -7.50
CA LEU A 138 -0.82 15.32 -6.82
C LEU A 138 -0.88 13.79 -6.85
N ILE A 139 -2.06 13.19 -6.61
CA ILE A 139 -2.24 11.74 -6.75
C ILE A 139 -2.01 11.27 -8.19
N ASP A 140 -2.50 12.02 -9.19
CA ASP A 140 -2.27 11.70 -10.60
C ASP A 140 -0.76 11.66 -10.96
N GLY A 141 0.07 12.43 -10.24
CA GLY A 141 1.52 12.50 -10.43
C GLY A 141 2.29 11.22 -10.09
N PHE A 142 1.80 10.41 -9.16
CA PHE A 142 2.48 9.17 -8.73
C PHE A 142 1.62 7.91 -8.83
N GLY A 143 0.29 8.06 -8.80
CA GLY A 143 -0.65 6.95 -8.60
C GLY A 143 -0.49 5.84 -9.62
N LYS A 144 -0.36 6.16 -10.92
CA LYS A 144 -0.19 5.14 -11.95
C LYS A 144 1.08 4.28 -11.75
N ILE A 145 2.19 4.90 -11.35
CA ILE A 145 3.47 4.22 -11.12
C ILE A 145 3.36 3.32 -9.89
N LEU A 146 2.74 3.84 -8.82
CA LEU A 146 2.45 3.06 -7.62
C LEU A 146 1.60 1.82 -7.94
N ILE A 147 0.49 1.96 -8.68
CA ILE A 147 -0.38 0.82 -9.01
C ILE A 147 0.34 -0.23 -9.87
N GLN A 148 1.22 0.22 -10.78
CA GLN A 148 2.06 -0.70 -11.55
C GLN A 148 2.93 -1.54 -10.62
N HIS A 149 3.64 -0.91 -9.68
CA HIS A 149 4.44 -1.60 -8.67
C HIS A 149 3.60 -2.61 -7.87
N LEU A 150 2.52 -2.14 -7.23
CA LEU A 150 1.67 -2.97 -6.37
C LEU A 150 1.10 -4.19 -7.12
N THR A 151 0.86 -4.06 -8.43
CA THR A 151 0.36 -5.15 -9.26
C THR A 151 1.46 -6.12 -9.69
N GLU A 152 2.59 -5.60 -10.17
CA GLU A 152 3.68 -6.43 -10.71
C GLU A 152 4.38 -7.24 -9.62
N GLU A 153 4.48 -6.71 -8.41
CA GLU A 153 5.04 -7.45 -7.27
C GLU A 153 4.31 -8.77 -7.00
N ILE A 154 2.98 -8.79 -7.14
CA ILE A 154 2.20 -10.01 -6.92
C ILE A 154 2.65 -11.12 -7.89
N GLN A 155 2.99 -10.76 -9.13
CA GLN A 155 3.54 -11.71 -10.08
C GLN A 155 4.96 -12.15 -9.70
N THR A 156 5.84 -11.22 -9.30
CA THR A 156 7.18 -11.57 -8.80
C THR A 156 7.11 -12.60 -7.68
N LEU A 157 6.20 -12.40 -6.72
CA LEU A 157 6.01 -13.32 -5.60
C LEU A 157 5.45 -14.67 -6.04
N LEU A 158 4.53 -14.70 -7.02
CA LEU A 158 4.01 -15.95 -7.58
C LEU A 158 5.08 -16.76 -8.32
N ASP A 159 6.03 -16.10 -8.99
CA ASP A 159 7.10 -16.75 -9.74
C ASP A 159 8.08 -17.51 -8.83
N LEU A 160 8.03 -17.29 -7.50
CA LEU A 160 8.80 -18.03 -6.51
C LEU A 160 8.34 -19.49 -6.29
N THR A 161 7.43 -20.03 -7.12
CA THR A 161 6.98 -21.44 -7.05
C THR A 161 8.09 -22.48 -7.18
N ALA A 162 9.25 -22.12 -7.75
CA ALA A 162 10.39 -23.02 -7.89
C ALA A 162 11.24 -23.19 -6.61
N TYR A 163 11.03 -22.34 -5.60
CA TYR A 163 11.85 -22.32 -4.37
C TYR A 163 11.09 -22.91 -3.17
N ASP A 164 11.74 -22.93 -1.99
CA ASP A 164 11.15 -23.50 -0.78
C ASP A 164 9.93 -22.70 -0.29
N GLY A 165 8.74 -23.17 -0.66
CA GLY A 165 7.47 -22.59 -0.23
C GLY A 165 7.27 -22.57 1.29
N LYS A 166 7.81 -23.55 2.04
CA LYS A 166 7.68 -23.52 3.50
C LYS A 166 8.51 -22.37 4.06
N ALA A 167 9.76 -22.23 3.62
CA ALA A 167 10.64 -21.16 4.05
C ALA A 167 10.07 -19.77 3.68
N LEU A 168 9.50 -19.61 2.48
CA LEU A 168 8.84 -18.37 2.06
C LEU A 168 7.67 -18.00 2.98
N ARG A 169 6.84 -18.98 3.33
CA ARG A 169 5.71 -18.76 4.23
C ARG A 169 6.17 -18.40 5.65
N ASP A 170 7.21 -19.07 6.14
CA ASP A 170 7.78 -18.78 7.45
C ASP A 170 8.38 -17.37 7.50
N ALA A 171 9.11 -16.95 6.46
CA ALA A 171 9.65 -15.60 6.33
C ALA A 171 8.55 -14.54 6.28
N TRP A 172 7.46 -14.78 5.55
CA TRP A 172 6.30 -13.88 5.54
C TRP A 172 5.66 -13.74 6.91
N ASN A 173 5.44 -14.85 7.64
CA ASN A 173 4.82 -14.78 8.96
C ASN A 173 5.68 -13.98 9.94
N VAL A 174 7.01 -14.08 9.85
CA VAL A 174 7.93 -13.23 10.64
C VAL A 174 7.76 -11.77 10.24
N PHE A 175 7.81 -11.46 8.94
CA PHE A 175 7.62 -10.11 8.43
C PHE A 175 6.28 -9.49 8.88
N ASP A 176 5.16 -10.18 8.68
CA ASP A 176 3.82 -9.73 9.09
C ASP A 176 3.72 -9.51 10.60
N LEU A 177 4.35 -10.36 11.42
CA LEU A 177 4.42 -10.14 12.86
C LEU A 177 5.24 -8.90 13.22
N GLU A 178 6.38 -8.66 12.57
CA GLU A 178 7.16 -7.44 12.78
C GLU A 178 6.38 -6.18 12.36
N MET A 179 5.72 -6.19 11.19
CA MET A 179 4.90 -5.06 10.70
C MET A 179 3.68 -4.76 11.59
N ARG A 180 3.26 -5.71 12.42
CA ARG A 180 2.19 -5.49 13.40
C ARG A 180 2.69 -4.91 14.72
N LYS A 181 4.00 -4.92 14.98
CA LYS A 181 4.60 -4.25 16.14
C LYS A 181 4.61 -2.74 15.93
N GLY A 182 4.76 -2.01 17.03
CA GLY A 182 4.76 -0.55 17.03
C GLY A 182 3.55 0.02 17.75
N ASP A 183 3.71 1.26 18.22
CA ASP A 183 2.63 1.97 18.91
C ASP A 183 1.63 2.50 17.87
N LYS A 184 0.61 1.67 17.61
CA LYS A 184 -0.49 2.00 16.71
C LYS A 184 -1.32 3.18 17.23
N VAL A 185 -1.10 3.65 18.46
CA VAL A 185 -1.88 4.73 19.07
C VAL A 185 -1.70 6.06 18.34
N SER A 186 -0.52 6.39 17.76
CA SER A 186 -0.38 7.67 17.02
C SER A 186 -0.98 7.60 15.60
N MET A 187 -0.77 6.50 14.87
CA MET A 187 -1.31 6.31 13.52
C MET A 187 -2.83 6.09 13.51
N PHE A 188 -3.36 5.33 14.47
CA PHE A 188 -4.78 5.03 14.54
C PHE A 188 -5.56 6.14 15.23
N SER A 189 -5.00 6.93 16.16
CA SER A 189 -5.77 8.04 16.73
C SER A 189 -6.15 9.08 15.68
N LEU A 190 -5.27 9.38 14.72
CA LEU A 190 -5.52 10.37 13.66
C LEU A 190 -6.76 10.06 12.78
N VAL A 191 -7.11 8.78 12.61
CA VAL A 191 -8.19 8.32 11.71
C VAL A 191 -9.32 7.61 12.46
N ALA A 192 -9.03 6.99 13.61
CA ALA A 192 -9.95 6.16 14.38
C ALA A 192 -10.46 6.83 15.68
N THR A 193 -10.01 8.05 15.99
CA THR A 193 -10.63 8.85 17.06
C THR A 193 -11.41 10.01 16.46
N TYR A 194 -12.64 10.16 16.93
CA TYR A 194 -13.54 11.26 16.59
C TYR A 194 -13.79 12.04 17.88
N GLU A 195 -13.04 13.11 18.09
CA GLU A 195 -13.33 14.06 19.15
C GLU A 195 -14.26 15.14 18.57
N LYS A 196 -15.51 15.17 19.06
CA LYS A 196 -16.51 16.18 18.71
C LYS A 196 -16.22 17.53 19.32
#